data_AF-A0A929NNA8-F1
#
_entry.id   AF-A0A929NNA8-F1
#
_cell.length_a   1.000
_cell.length_b   1.000
_cell.length_c   1.000
_cell.angle_alpha   90.00
_cell.angle_beta   90.00
_cell.angle_gamma   90.00
#
_symmetry.space_group_name_H-M   'P 1'
#
loop_
_entity.id
_entity.type
_entity.pdbx_description
1 polymer ?
#
loop_
_entity_poly.entity_id
_entity_poly.type
_entity_poly.pdbx_seq_one_letter_code
_entity_poly.pdbx_strand_id
1 'polypeptide(L)'
;MVRRFCGLVLLGLILAPAPLLAGGQPLPGDTELRALRALDLDGAFATVATGIRFEAYPGILRGPRGTVLAHGGNAADQALLLADLLRGRGYRVRFVRGKLEGGNLDTLIRGMYPPNFPDLDLAKDYLPYDPGADTALRALVADHVWLELDQGDGTWLPMDPSFPRAKPGEAYATPTARTDDLPENIYQRIRLTLHEETVGGETRELGRLEDKAAVLGLSSLSVAILGVPQVEAPEPEKKKGGGAGGLFGGAVSGGGQQPEPAAEPQEPGETVGVMYQRALQRAGETIDLAPTLVLDEEAGSAIRREWLEIAIEAPGRELRIVVRDLYVVDAPAVDGAAPAPYRRYSLTLAPGPIDVAAVRDYAARLAGGIDLD
;
A
#
# COMPACT_ATOMS: atom_id res chain seq x y z
N MET A 1 -14.49 -37.93 28.17
CA MET A 1 -13.70 -37.57 29.37
C MET A 1 -13.15 -36.18 29.09
N VAL A 2 -13.77 -35.14 29.66
CA VAL A 2 -13.46 -33.74 29.32
C VAL A 2 -12.15 -33.37 30.00
N ARG A 3 -11.03 -33.44 29.27
CA ARG A 3 -9.75 -32.88 29.72
C ARG A 3 -9.91 -31.35 29.71
N ARG A 4 -9.79 -30.74 30.89
CA ARG A 4 -9.69 -29.29 31.04
C ARG A 4 -8.38 -28.85 30.39
N PHE A 5 -8.45 -28.07 29.31
CA PHE A 5 -7.30 -27.41 28.69
C PHE A 5 -6.60 -26.53 29.73
N CYS A 6 -5.45 -26.98 30.21
CA CYS A 6 -4.64 -26.31 31.21
C CYS A 6 -3.37 -25.81 30.53
N GLY A 7 -3.32 -24.51 30.23
CA GLY A 7 -2.11 -23.74 29.90
C GLY A 7 -1.36 -24.16 28.64
N LEU A 8 -1.64 -23.51 27.51
CA LEU A 8 -0.66 -23.41 26.42
C LEU A 8 0.38 -22.36 26.79
N VAL A 9 1.67 -22.69 26.66
CA VAL A 9 2.74 -21.70 26.76
C VAL A 9 3.08 -21.23 25.35
N LEU A 10 2.79 -19.96 25.07
CA LEU A 10 3.41 -19.28 23.93
C LEU A 10 4.92 -19.32 24.20
N LEU A 11 5.68 -20.06 23.40
CA LEU A 11 7.14 -19.96 23.46
C LEU A 11 7.48 -18.55 23.00
N GLY A 12 7.60 -17.64 23.96
CA GLY A 12 7.92 -16.24 23.77
C GLY A 12 9.38 -16.09 23.35
N LEU A 13 9.75 -16.63 22.19
CA LEU A 13 10.64 -15.85 21.35
C LEU A 13 9.80 -14.65 20.92
N ILE A 14 9.97 -13.56 21.64
CA ILE A 14 9.94 -12.24 21.00
C ILE A 14 11.12 -12.27 20.03
N LEU A 15 10.96 -12.98 18.91
CA LEU A 15 11.41 -12.45 17.65
C LEU A 15 10.54 -11.21 17.50
N ALA A 16 11.00 -10.09 18.09
CA ALA A 16 10.77 -8.82 17.45
C ALA A 16 11.06 -9.14 15.98
N PRO A 17 10.09 -8.98 15.06
CA PRO A 17 10.44 -9.06 13.65
C PRO A 17 11.66 -8.15 13.55
N ALA A 18 12.83 -8.74 13.27
CA ALA A 18 14.04 -7.94 13.06
C ALA A 18 13.57 -6.80 12.17
N PRO A 19 13.85 -5.53 12.49
CA PRO A 19 13.38 -4.42 11.68
C PRO A 19 13.91 -4.64 10.27
N LEU A 20 13.11 -5.32 9.45
CA LEU A 20 13.48 -5.83 8.15
C LEU A 20 13.22 -4.62 7.27
N LEU A 21 14.32 -3.88 7.11
CA LEU A 21 14.51 -2.66 6.34
C LEU A 21 14.32 -1.37 7.16
N ALA A 22 15.47 -0.70 7.33
CA ALA A 22 15.64 0.66 7.78
C ALA A 22 14.55 1.61 7.24
N GLY A 23 14.11 2.53 8.10
CA GLY A 23 13.29 3.65 7.69
C GLY A 23 13.93 4.45 6.54
N GLY A 24 13.08 4.94 5.64
CA GLY A 24 13.40 6.07 4.76
C GLY A 24 14.21 5.79 3.50
N GLN A 25 14.13 4.59 2.90
CA GLN A 25 14.60 4.45 1.52
C GLN A 25 13.77 5.37 0.60
N PRO A 26 14.41 6.20 -0.25
CA PRO A 26 13.69 7.04 -1.19
C PRO A 26 12.86 6.14 -2.11
N LEU A 27 11.60 6.48 -2.26
CA LEU A 27 10.69 5.76 -3.12
C LEU A 27 10.92 6.17 -4.60
N PRO A 28 10.49 5.36 -5.58
CA PRO A 28 10.58 5.71 -6.99
C PRO A 28 9.92 7.07 -7.26
N GLY A 29 10.58 7.91 -8.05
CA GLY A 29 10.15 9.28 -8.33
C GLY A 29 10.68 10.34 -7.35
N ASP A 30 11.23 9.97 -6.18
CA ASP A 30 11.70 10.95 -5.18
C ASP A 30 12.92 11.75 -5.66
N THR A 31 13.77 11.16 -6.48
CA THR A 31 14.95 11.85 -7.02
C THR A 31 14.55 12.84 -8.11
N GLU A 32 13.69 12.42 -9.02
CA GLU A 32 13.13 13.24 -10.08
C GLU A 32 12.31 14.40 -9.49
N LEU A 33 11.44 14.12 -8.51
CA LEU A 33 10.65 15.15 -7.83
C LEU A 33 11.54 16.17 -7.10
N ARG A 34 12.61 15.73 -6.43
CA ARG A 34 13.59 16.64 -5.81
C ARG A 34 14.29 17.53 -6.83
N ALA A 35 14.65 16.99 -8.00
CA ALA A 35 15.25 17.79 -9.07
C ALA A 35 14.29 18.88 -9.58
N LEU A 36 13.00 18.54 -9.76
CA LEU A 36 11.99 19.52 -10.18
C LEU A 36 11.74 20.61 -9.14
N ARG A 37 11.80 20.29 -7.85
CA ARG A 37 11.62 21.28 -6.76
C ARG A 37 12.71 22.37 -6.75
N ALA A 38 13.87 22.11 -7.37
CA ALA A 38 14.94 23.10 -7.49
C ALA A 38 14.66 24.19 -8.55
N LEU A 39 13.74 23.93 -9.50
CA LEU A 39 13.39 24.86 -10.57
C LEU A 39 12.67 26.09 -10.02
N ASP A 40 12.83 27.24 -10.70
CA ASP A 40 12.03 28.43 -10.43
C ASP A 40 10.57 28.25 -10.90
N LEU A 41 9.75 29.28 -10.69
CA LEU A 41 8.32 29.22 -11.02
C LEU A 41 8.09 28.89 -12.49
N ASP A 42 8.77 29.60 -13.39
CA ASP A 42 8.62 29.42 -14.84
C ASP A 42 9.15 28.06 -15.28
N GLY A 43 10.30 27.63 -14.75
CA GLY A 43 10.87 26.31 -15.02
C GLY A 43 10.00 25.17 -14.51
N ALA A 44 9.43 25.29 -13.31
CA ALA A 44 8.50 24.31 -12.76
C ALA A 44 7.24 24.20 -13.63
N PHE A 45 6.61 25.33 -13.98
CA PHE A 45 5.43 25.34 -14.83
C PHE A 45 5.72 24.75 -16.21
N ALA A 46 6.78 25.22 -16.89
CA ALA A 46 7.15 24.75 -18.21
C ALA A 46 7.48 23.25 -18.21
N THR A 47 8.14 22.75 -17.16
CA THR A 47 8.47 21.32 -17.05
C THR A 47 7.22 20.46 -16.87
N VAL A 48 6.24 20.90 -16.07
CA VAL A 48 4.97 20.18 -15.96
C VAL A 48 4.23 20.24 -17.30
N ALA A 49 4.12 21.41 -17.92
CA ALA A 49 3.34 21.59 -19.14
C ALA A 49 3.89 20.83 -20.36
N THR A 50 5.22 20.69 -20.45
CA THR A 50 5.87 20.08 -21.63
C THR A 50 6.44 18.67 -21.35
N GLY A 51 6.79 18.37 -20.10
CA GLY A 51 7.42 17.12 -19.69
C GLY A 51 6.46 16.08 -19.12
N ILE A 52 5.21 16.46 -18.82
CA ILE A 52 4.17 15.56 -18.31
C ILE A 52 3.04 15.49 -19.33
N ARG A 53 2.80 14.30 -19.90
CA ARG A 53 1.70 14.08 -20.83
C ARG A 53 0.36 14.13 -20.10
N PHE A 54 -0.64 14.74 -20.73
CA PHE A 54 -2.01 14.62 -20.27
C PHE A 54 -2.55 13.20 -20.54
N GLU A 55 -3.13 12.58 -19.52
CA GLU A 55 -3.77 11.28 -19.61
C GLU A 55 -5.13 11.31 -18.91
N ALA A 56 -6.20 10.89 -19.59
CA ALA A 56 -7.54 10.93 -19.01
C ALA A 56 -7.84 9.68 -18.18
N TYR A 57 -8.16 9.87 -16.91
CA TYR A 57 -8.72 8.85 -16.02
C TYR A 57 -9.47 9.50 -14.86
N PRO A 58 -10.38 8.78 -14.19
CA PRO A 58 -11.19 9.33 -13.10
C PRO A 58 -10.36 9.62 -11.85
N GLY A 59 -10.52 10.81 -11.27
CA GLY A 59 -9.93 11.16 -10.00
C GLY A 59 -8.40 11.19 -9.98
N ILE A 60 -7.82 11.21 -8.79
CA ILE A 60 -6.37 11.27 -8.57
C ILE A 60 -5.86 9.84 -8.39
N LEU A 61 -4.94 9.41 -9.25
CA LEU A 61 -4.36 8.08 -9.23
C LEU A 61 -2.89 8.12 -8.81
N ARG A 62 -2.12 9.08 -9.33
CA ARG A 62 -0.65 9.04 -9.27
C ARG A 62 -0.06 9.90 -8.17
N GLY A 63 -0.70 11.02 -7.85
CA GLY A 63 -0.11 12.09 -7.06
C GLY A 63 1.17 12.66 -7.70
N PRO A 64 1.89 13.56 -7.00
CA PRO A 64 3.08 14.20 -7.53
C PRO A 64 4.18 13.20 -7.95
N ARG A 65 4.52 12.25 -7.07
CA ARG A 65 5.59 11.27 -7.29
C ARG A 65 5.31 10.35 -8.47
N GLY A 66 4.11 9.76 -8.53
CA GLY A 66 3.71 8.88 -9.64
C GLY A 66 3.64 9.63 -10.97
N THR A 67 3.23 10.91 -10.95
CA THR A 67 3.09 11.74 -12.16
C THR A 67 4.44 12.03 -12.79
N VAL A 68 5.44 12.39 -11.98
CA VAL A 68 6.81 12.61 -12.45
C VAL A 68 7.40 11.32 -13.00
N LEU A 69 7.27 10.21 -12.28
CA LEU A 69 7.84 8.93 -12.70
C LEU A 69 7.22 8.40 -14.00
N ALA A 70 5.91 8.57 -14.18
CA ALA A 70 5.20 8.14 -15.38
C ALA A 70 5.39 9.08 -16.57
N HIS A 71 5.91 10.30 -16.35
CA HIS A 71 5.84 11.40 -17.31
C HIS A 71 4.42 11.63 -17.85
N GLY A 72 3.41 11.43 -16.98
CA GLY A 72 2.02 11.44 -17.38
C GLY A 72 1.05 11.55 -16.21
N GLY A 73 -0.04 12.28 -16.40
CA GLY A 73 -1.10 12.46 -15.41
C GLY A 73 -2.30 13.21 -15.96
N ASN A 74 -3.46 13.05 -15.34
CA ASN A 74 -4.62 13.89 -15.63
C ASN A 74 -4.45 15.31 -15.06
N ALA A 75 -5.41 16.20 -15.29
CA ALA A 75 -5.35 17.58 -14.84
C ALA A 75 -5.14 17.72 -13.32
N ALA A 76 -5.79 16.87 -12.52
CA ALA A 76 -5.64 16.89 -11.07
C ALA A 76 -4.25 16.43 -10.61
N ASP A 77 -3.70 15.39 -11.23
CA ASP A 77 -2.37 14.87 -10.95
C ASP A 77 -1.27 15.87 -11.38
N GLN A 78 -1.42 16.55 -12.52
CA GLN A 78 -0.53 17.63 -12.94
C GLN A 78 -0.62 18.85 -12.02
N ALA A 79 -1.83 19.25 -11.60
CA ALA A 79 -2.03 20.33 -10.65
C ALA A 79 -1.43 19.99 -9.28
N LEU A 80 -1.57 18.75 -8.79
CA LEU A 80 -0.94 18.30 -7.55
C LEU A 80 0.58 18.34 -7.64
N LEU A 81 1.15 17.89 -8.75
CA LEU A 81 2.58 18.00 -8.99
C LEU A 81 3.04 19.45 -8.94
N LEU A 82 2.41 20.33 -9.73
CA LEU A 82 2.79 21.75 -9.74
C LEU A 82 2.62 22.40 -8.35
N ALA A 83 1.58 22.01 -7.60
CA ALA A 83 1.34 22.52 -6.25
C ALA A 83 2.45 22.09 -5.29
N ASP A 84 2.90 20.84 -5.36
CA ASP A 84 4.03 20.34 -4.57
C ASP A 84 5.32 21.14 -4.87
N LEU A 85 5.60 21.39 -6.16
CA LEU A 85 6.77 22.16 -6.58
C LEU A 85 6.72 23.61 -6.06
N LEU A 86 5.57 24.29 -6.21
CA LEU A 86 5.41 25.69 -5.83
C LEU A 86 5.36 25.86 -4.31
N ARG A 87 4.62 25.00 -3.59
CA ARG A 87 4.58 25.02 -2.11
C ARG A 87 5.95 24.77 -1.49
N GLY A 88 6.75 23.87 -2.10
CA GLY A 88 8.13 23.62 -1.68
C GLY A 88 9.05 24.86 -1.75
N ARG A 89 8.64 25.89 -2.51
CA ARG A 89 9.34 27.18 -2.62
C ARG A 89 8.70 28.30 -1.81
N GLY A 90 7.71 27.98 -0.97
CA GLY A 90 6.99 28.95 -0.14
C GLY A 90 5.89 29.72 -0.86
N TYR A 91 5.55 29.37 -2.11
CA TYR A 91 4.40 29.95 -2.78
C TYR A 91 3.10 29.42 -2.19
N ARG A 92 2.11 30.30 -2.05
CA ARG A 92 0.75 29.91 -1.69
C ARG A 92 -0.05 29.66 -2.96
N VAL A 93 -0.63 28.47 -3.05
CA VAL A 93 -1.47 28.04 -4.17
C VAL A 93 -2.79 27.48 -3.67
N ARG A 94 -3.83 27.62 -4.48
CA ARG A 94 -5.11 26.94 -4.30
C ARG A 94 -5.47 26.17 -5.57
N PHE A 95 -6.26 25.13 -5.42
CA PHE A 95 -6.81 24.37 -6.53
C PHE A 95 -8.09 25.03 -7.03
N VAL A 96 -8.29 24.93 -8.34
CA VAL A 96 -9.53 25.30 -8.99
C VAL A 96 -10.07 24.07 -9.70
N ARG A 97 -11.30 23.69 -9.37
CA ARG A 97 -12.07 22.74 -10.17
C ARG A 97 -12.94 23.52 -11.12
N GLY A 98 -13.11 23.01 -12.33
CA GLY A 98 -13.93 23.64 -13.34
C GLY A 98 -14.32 22.70 -14.45
N LYS A 99 -14.96 23.27 -15.45
CA LYS A 99 -15.46 22.55 -16.61
C LYS A 99 -14.71 22.98 -17.87
N LEU A 100 -14.05 22.04 -18.53
CA LEU A 100 -13.45 22.24 -19.85
C LEU A 100 -14.49 21.94 -20.94
N GLU A 101 -14.62 22.83 -21.91
CA GLU A 101 -15.63 22.71 -22.97
C GLU A 101 -15.09 23.20 -24.32
N GLY A 102 -15.84 22.92 -25.39
CA GLY A 102 -15.57 23.42 -26.74
C GLY A 102 -14.20 23.03 -27.27
N GLY A 103 -13.57 23.95 -28.02
CA GLY A 103 -12.31 23.68 -28.72
C GLY A 103 -11.13 23.33 -27.81
N ASN A 104 -11.13 23.79 -26.54
CA ASN A 104 -10.07 23.42 -25.60
C ASN A 104 -10.19 21.95 -25.18
N LEU A 105 -11.41 21.46 -24.95
CA LEU A 105 -11.66 20.05 -24.67
C LEU A 105 -11.25 19.17 -25.86
N ASP A 106 -11.64 19.56 -27.07
CA ASP A 106 -11.29 18.81 -28.28
C ASP A 106 -9.76 18.82 -28.50
N THR A 107 -9.10 19.94 -28.22
CA THR A 107 -7.63 20.07 -28.28
C THR A 107 -6.94 19.14 -27.30
N LEU A 108 -7.42 19.08 -26.04
CA LEU A 108 -6.79 18.26 -25.01
C LEU A 108 -6.97 16.76 -25.28
N ILE A 109 -8.17 16.35 -25.74
CA ILE A 109 -8.42 14.97 -26.20
C ILE A 109 -7.50 14.63 -27.36
N ARG A 110 -7.41 15.48 -28.39
CA ARG A 110 -6.52 15.22 -29.54
C ARG A 110 -5.06 15.12 -29.11
N GLY A 111 -4.63 15.93 -28.15
CA GLY A 111 -3.26 15.94 -27.62
C GLY A 111 -2.83 14.64 -26.94
N MET A 112 -3.77 13.77 -26.55
CA MET A 112 -3.47 12.44 -26.01
C MET A 112 -2.97 11.45 -27.07
N TYR A 113 -3.16 11.76 -28.36
CA TYR A 113 -2.88 10.85 -29.47
C TYR A 113 -1.78 11.40 -30.38
N PRO A 114 -1.01 10.52 -31.06
CA PRO A 114 -0.01 10.96 -32.02
C PRO A 114 -0.66 11.82 -33.14
N PRO A 115 0.07 12.82 -33.67
CA PRO A 115 -0.48 13.75 -34.65
C PRO A 115 -0.92 13.04 -35.93
N ASN A 116 -0.26 11.94 -36.28
CA ASN A 116 -0.60 11.07 -37.40
C ASN A 116 -0.87 9.66 -36.87
N PHE A 117 -2.09 9.18 -37.06
CA PHE A 117 -2.32 7.74 -37.03
C PHE A 117 -1.77 7.14 -38.33
N PRO A 118 -1.16 5.95 -38.31
CA PRO A 118 -0.90 5.24 -39.55
C PRO A 118 -2.22 5.08 -40.31
N ASP A 119 -2.17 5.21 -41.64
CA ASP A 119 -3.34 4.93 -42.48
C ASP A 119 -3.60 3.42 -42.38
N LEU A 120 -4.61 3.06 -41.60
CA LEU A 120 -5.00 1.67 -41.40
C LEU A 120 -6.16 1.41 -42.37
N ASP A 121 -5.92 0.64 -43.43
CA ASP A 121 -6.95 0.18 -44.38
C ASP A 121 -7.87 -0.85 -43.70
N LEU A 122 -8.70 -0.33 -42.79
CA LEU A 122 -9.63 -1.09 -41.98
C LEU A 122 -11.04 -0.93 -42.55
N ALA A 123 -11.78 -2.04 -42.63
CA ALA A 123 -13.19 -1.99 -43.02
C ALA A 123 -13.99 -1.09 -42.04
N LYS A 124 -15.17 -0.61 -42.47
CA LYS A 124 -15.95 0.36 -41.69
C LYS A 124 -16.26 -0.08 -40.25
N ASP A 125 -16.44 -1.38 -40.05
CA ASP A 125 -16.70 -2.00 -38.74
C ASP A 125 -15.45 -2.01 -37.82
N TYR A 126 -14.29 -1.72 -38.39
CA TYR A 126 -12.98 -1.58 -37.75
C TYR A 126 -12.44 -0.15 -37.89
N LEU A 127 -13.26 0.85 -38.26
CA LEU A 127 -12.81 2.24 -38.25
C LEU A 127 -12.16 2.54 -36.90
N PRO A 128 -11.01 3.24 -36.89
CA PRO A 128 -10.32 3.52 -35.65
C PRO A 128 -11.29 4.22 -34.70
N TYR A 129 -11.31 3.76 -33.45
CA TYR A 129 -12.01 4.40 -32.35
C TYR A 129 -11.79 5.91 -32.42
N ASP A 130 -12.88 6.69 -32.53
CA ASP A 130 -12.81 8.15 -32.52
C ASP A 130 -12.84 8.65 -31.07
N PRO A 131 -11.69 9.00 -30.48
CA PRO A 131 -11.65 9.48 -29.10
C PRO A 131 -12.38 10.82 -28.93
N GLY A 132 -12.51 11.62 -29.99
CA GLY A 132 -13.22 12.89 -29.96
C GLY A 132 -14.72 12.71 -29.76
N ALA A 133 -15.29 11.58 -30.21
CA ALA A 133 -16.72 11.27 -30.09
C ALA A 133 -17.08 10.49 -28.82
N ASP A 134 -16.10 9.93 -28.10
CA ASP A 134 -16.37 9.13 -26.89
C ASP A 134 -16.88 10.00 -25.74
N THR A 135 -18.15 9.83 -25.38
CA THR A 135 -18.81 10.60 -24.32
C THR A 135 -18.20 10.38 -22.93
N ALA A 136 -17.71 9.17 -22.63
CA ALA A 136 -17.08 8.88 -21.35
C ALA A 136 -15.71 9.54 -21.26
N LEU A 137 -14.90 9.49 -22.33
CA LEU A 137 -13.63 10.20 -22.40
C LEU A 137 -13.83 11.71 -22.30
N ARG A 138 -14.77 12.28 -23.07
CA ARG A 138 -15.12 13.71 -22.99
C ARG A 138 -15.53 14.13 -21.58
N ALA A 139 -16.30 13.31 -20.86
CA ALA A 139 -16.68 13.59 -19.49
C ALA A 139 -15.49 13.61 -18.52
N LEU A 140 -14.53 12.69 -18.69
CA LEU A 140 -13.30 12.67 -17.89
C LEU A 140 -12.41 13.89 -18.16
N VAL A 141 -12.30 14.32 -19.41
CA VAL A 141 -11.50 15.51 -19.77
C VAL A 141 -12.22 16.81 -19.38
N ALA A 142 -13.56 16.82 -19.36
CA ALA A 142 -14.34 17.98 -18.97
C ALA A 142 -14.23 18.30 -17.47
N ASP A 143 -14.09 17.31 -16.59
CA ASP A 143 -13.82 17.52 -15.15
C ASP A 143 -12.36 17.92 -14.95
N HIS A 144 -12.12 19.23 -15.00
CA HIS A 144 -10.78 19.79 -15.14
C HIS A 144 -10.31 20.46 -13.84
N VAL A 145 -9.03 20.35 -13.56
CA VAL A 145 -8.41 20.89 -12.35
C VAL A 145 -7.14 21.65 -12.72
N TRP A 146 -6.96 22.83 -12.16
CA TRP A 146 -5.73 23.62 -12.30
C TRP A 146 -5.42 24.35 -11.00
N LEU A 147 -4.34 25.14 -10.98
CA LEU A 147 -3.96 25.95 -9.83
C LEU A 147 -4.21 27.42 -10.04
N GLU A 148 -4.34 28.13 -8.94
CA GLU A 148 -4.19 29.57 -8.87
C GLU A 148 -3.09 29.89 -7.85
N LEU A 149 -2.17 30.78 -8.22
CA LEU A 149 -1.04 31.23 -7.42
C LEU A 149 -1.36 32.58 -6.77
N ASP A 150 -1.17 32.71 -5.45
CA ASP A 150 -1.34 33.98 -4.73
C ASP A 150 -0.20 34.94 -5.13
N GLN A 151 -0.57 36.13 -5.62
CA GLN A 151 0.39 37.16 -6.02
C GLN A 151 0.77 38.11 -4.86
N GLY A 152 0.14 37.96 -3.69
CA GLY A 152 0.42 38.76 -2.49
C GLY A 152 -0.27 40.12 -2.45
N ASP A 153 -0.95 40.52 -3.52
CA ASP A 153 -1.76 41.76 -3.63
C ASP A 153 -3.28 41.49 -3.60
N GLY A 154 -3.66 40.27 -3.22
CA GLY A 154 -5.05 39.80 -3.22
C GLY A 154 -5.52 39.24 -4.58
N THR A 155 -4.69 39.32 -5.61
CA THR A 155 -4.96 38.69 -6.90
C THR A 155 -4.37 37.28 -6.98
N TRP A 156 -4.93 36.48 -7.88
CA TRP A 156 -4.59 35.08 -8.07
C TRP A 156 -4.30 34.83 -9.54
N LEU A 157 -3.08 34.37 -9.83
CA LEU A 157 -2.61 34.07 -11.18
C LEU A 157 -3.00 32.63 -11.56
N PRO A 158 -3.78 32.41 -12.63
CA PRO A 158 -4.09 31.06 -13.10
C PRO A 158 -2.84 30.31 -13.59
N MET A 159 -2.77 29.02 -13.28
CA MET A 159 -1.67 28.13 -13.61
C MET A 159 -2.24 26.77 -14.05
N ASP A 160 -2.57 26.64 -15.34
CA ASP A 160 -3.06 25.38 -15.95
C ASP A 160 -1.99 24.77 -16.87
N PRO A 161 -1.23 23.76 -16.41
CA PRO A 161 -0.17 23.15 -17.20
C PRO A 161 -0.69 22.10 -18.21
N SER A 162 -2.00 21.85 -18.30
CA SER A 162 -2.54 20.71 -19.07
C SER A 162 -2.31 20.79 -20.57
N PHE A 163 -1.89 21.95 -21.08
CA PHE A 163 -1.65 22.19 -22.50
C PHE A 163 -0.16 22.43 -22.74
N PRO A 164 0.49 21.76 -23.72
CA PRO A 164 1.92 21.92 -23.99
C PRO A 164 2.37 23.36 -24.33
N ARG A 165 1.44 24.22 -24.74
CA ARG A 165 1.69 25.64 -25.05
C ARG A 165 1.12 26.59 -23.99
N ALA A 166 0.69 26.07 -22.85
CA ALA A 166 0.18 26.87 -21.75
C ALA A 166 1.23 27.84 -21.23
N LYS A 167 0.76 28.96 -20.70
CA LYS A 167 1.58 29.95 -20.02
C LYS A 167 1.00 30.28 -18.65
N PRO A 168 1.83 30.68 -17.68
CA PRO A 168 1.35 31.32 -16.46
C PRO A 168 0.39 32.47 -16.78
N GLY A 169 -0.70 32.56 -16.03
CA GLY A 169 -1.78 33.53 -16.24
C GLY A 169 -2.93 33.03 -17.11
N GLU A 170 -2.83 31.85 -17.72
CA GLU A 170 -3.88 31.26 -18.54
C GLU A 170 -4.63 30.15 -17.81
N ALA A 171 -5.95 30.10 -18.01
CA ALA A 171 -6.80 28.97 -17.68
C ALA A 171 -7.70 28.67 -18.87
N TYR A 172 -7.91 27.39 -19.14
CA TYR A 172 -8.61 26.94 -20.35
C TYR A 172 -10.03 26.44 -20.07
N ALA A 173 -10.39 26.31 -18.79
CA ALA A 173 -11.67 25.85 -18.29
C ALA A 173 -12.41 26.96 -17.50
N THR A 174 -13.73 26.79 -17.35
CA THR A 174 -14.55 27.71 -16.53
C THR A 174 -14.54 27.24 -15.07
N PRO A 175 -14.18 28.11 -14.09
CA PRO A 175 -14.08 27.70 -12.69
C PRO A 175 -15.46 27.46 -12.06
N THR A 176 -15.57 26.39 -11.28
CA THR A 176 -16.79 26.03 -10.51
C THR A 176 -16.54 26.01 -9.02
N ALA A 177 -15.33 25.69 -8.56
CA ALA A 177 -14.98 25.67 -7.15
C ALA A 177 -13.50 26.00 -6.94
N ARG A 178 -13.17 26.55 -5.77
CA ARG A 178 -11.80 26.85 -5.34
C ARG A 178 -11.58 26.28 -3.95
N THR A 179 -10.49 25.55 -3.77
CA THR A 179 -10.17 24.91 -2.49
C THR A 179 -8.67 24.97 -2.23
N ASP A 180 -8.26 25.06 -0.97
CA ASP A 180 -6.83 25.02 -0.64
C ASP A 180 -6.26 23.62 -0.89
N ASP A 181 -7.04 22.57 -0.67
CA ASP A 181 -6.68 21.19 -1.00
C ASP A 181 -7.81 20.51 -1.79
N LEU A 182 -7.45 19.51 -2.60
CA LEU A 182 -8.41 18.70 -3.33
C LEU A 182 -9.18 17.76 -2.39
N PRO A 183 -10.50 17.58 -2.57
CA PRO A 183 -11.32 16.81 -1.65
C PRO A 183 -10.97 15.31 -1.66
N GLU A 184 -11.09 14.66 -0.52
CA GLU A 184 -10.70 13.24 -0.34
C GLU A 184 -11.45 12.27 -1.28
N ASN A 185 -12.69 12.60 -1.64
CA ASN A 185 -13.55 11.77 -2.48
C ASN A 185 -13.15 11.70 -3.95
N ILE A 186 -12.19 12.53 -4.40
CA ILE A 186 -11.67 12.43 -5.77
C ILE A 186 -10.39 11.62 -5.86
N TYR A 187 -9.84 11.13 -4.75
CA TYR A 187 -8.72 10.19 -4.79
C TYR A 187 -9.20 8.78 -5.09
N GLN A 188 -8.48 8.05 -5.94
CA GLN A 188 -8.64 6.61 -6.03
C GLN A 188 -8.10 5.97 -4.75
N ARG A 189 -8.77 4.91 -4.26
CA ARG A 189 -8.43 4.21 -3.03
C ARG A 189 -8.17 2.74 -3.31
N ILE A 190 -7.21 2.18 -2.58
CA ILE A 190 -6.90 0.75 -2.59
C ILE A 190 -7.12 0.21 -1.18
N ARG A 191 -7.88 -0.88 -1.10
CA ARG A 191 -8.06 -1.66 0.12
C ARG A 191 -7.47 -3.04 -0.08
N LEU A 192 -6.59 -3.43 0.82
CA LEU A 192 -5.99 -4.75 0.89
C LEU A 192 -6.56 -5.45 2.11
N THR A 193 -7.30 -6.54 1.92
CA THR A 193 -7.93 -7.30 3.01
C THR A 193 -7.41 -8.73 2.98
N LEU A 194 -6.86 -9.20 4.10
CA LEU A 194 -6.45 -10.59 4.24
C LEU A 194 -7.58 -11.41 4.83
N HIS A 195 -7.91 -12.50 4.16
CA HIS A 195 -8.95 -13.42 4.59
C HIS A 195 -8.39 -14.83 4.77
N GLU A 196 -9.10 -15.60 5.58
CA GLU A 196 -8.84 -17.01 5.82
C GLU A 196 -10.15 -17.80 5.82
N GLU A 197 -10.07 -19.03 5.33
CA GLU A 197 -11.08 -20.07 5.50
C GLU A 197 -10.43 -21.30 6.14
N THR A 198 -11.06 -21.86 7.18
CA THR A 198 -10.62 -23.10 7.82
C THR A 198 -11.28 -24.33 7.21
N VAL A 199 -10.72 -25.52 7.44
CA VAL A 199 -11.31 -26.80 7.01
C VAL A 199 -12.69 -27.02 7.66
N GLY A 200 -12.91 -26.50 8.86
CA GLY A 200 -14.20 -26.46 9.53
C GLY A 200 -15.26 -25.55 8.88
N GLY A 201 -14.88 -24.78 7.86
CA GLY A 201 -15.77 -23.90 7.08
C GLY A 201 -15.94 -22.49 7.66
N GLU A 202 -15.16 -22.12 8.68
CA GLU A 202 -15.17 -20.75 9.20
C GLU A 202 -14.41 -19.83 8.24
N THR A 203 -15.02 -18.73 7.79
CA THR A 203 -14.37 -17.68 7.00
C THR A 203 -14.23 -16.41 7.82
N ARG A 204 -13.04 -15.79 7.82
CA ARG A 204 -12.72 -14.60 8.59
C ARG A 204 -11.99 -13.55 7.76
N GLU A 205 -12.28 -12.28 8.05
CA GLU A 205 -11.38 -11.17 7.73
C GLU A 205 -10.35 -11.07 8.86
N LEU A 206 -9.07 -11.24 8.54
CA LEU A 206 -7.99 -11.17 9.51
C LEU A 206 -7.55 -9.72 9.75
N GLY A 207 -7.75 -8.85 8.77
CA GLY A 207 -7.51 -7.42 8.86
C GLY A 207 -7.27 -6.79 7.49
N ARG A 208 -7.06 -5.48 7.48
CA ARG A 208 -6.98 -4.71 6.24
C ARG A 208 -6.09 -3.47 6.33
N LEU A 209 -5.59 -3.04 5.18
CA LEU A 209 -4.94 -1.75 4.94
C LEU A 209 -5.72 -1.00 3.86
N GLU A 210 -6.06 0.26 4.11
CA GLU A 210 -6.74 1.12 3.14
C GLU A 210 -6.09 2.51 3.07
N ASP A 211 -5.72 2.95 1.88
CA ASP A 211 -5.23 4.32 1.65
C ASP A 211 -5.41 4.71 0.16
N LYS A 212 -5.03 5.94 -0.17
CA LYS A 212 -5.03 6.50 -1.53
C LYS A 212 -4.08 5.69 -2.42
N ALA A 213 -4.50 5.45 -3.66
CA ALA A 213 -3.64 4.83 -4.68
C ALA A 213 -2.35 5.64 -4.90
N ALA A 214 -2.43 6.97 -4.83
CA ALA A 214 -1.29 7.88 -4.94
C ALA A 214 -0.28 7.76 -3.78
N VAL A 215 -0.72 7.22 -2.62
CA VAL A 215 0.12 7.04 -1.43
C VAL A 215 0.70 5.63 -1.38
N LEU A 216 -0.11 4.61 -1.66
CA LEU A 216 0.32 3.21 -1.69
C LEU A 216 1.13 2.87 -2.94
N GLY A 217 0.88 3.60 -4.04
CA GLY A 217 1.61 3.45 -5.28
C GLY A 217 3.11 3.63 -5.07
N LEU A 218 3.89 2.68 -5.59
CA LEU A 218 5.35 2.66 -5.51
C LEU A 218 5.91 2.58 -4.07
N SER A 219 5.07 2.32 -3.06
CA SER A 219 5.50 2.04 -1.69
C SER A 219 5.91 0.57 -1.53
N SER A 220 6.76 0.29 -0.55
CA SER A 220 7.08 -1.09 -0.16
C SER A 220 5.91 -1.68 0.63
N LEU A 221 5.22 -2.63 0.02
CA LEU A 221 4.12 -3.36 0.63
C LEU A 221 4.50 -4.83 0.75
N SER A 222 4.26 -5.43 1.90
CA SER A 222 4.40 -6.89 2.05
C SER A 222 3.43 -7.47 3.06
N VAL A 223 3.05 -8.73 2.86
CA VAL A 223 2.38 -9.55 3.87
C VAL A 223 3.44 -10.48 4.45
N ALA A 224 3.62 -10.45 5.76
CA ALA A 224 4.47 -11.39 6.49
C ALA A 224 3.59 -12.34 7.32
N ILE A 225 3.87 -13.63 7.25
CA ILE A 225 3.17 -14.67 7.99
C ILE A 225 4.20 -15.55 8.71
N LEU A 226 4.05 -15.68 10.02
CA LEU A 226 4.92 -16.44 10.90
C LEU A 226 4.10 -17.44 11.70
N GLY A 227 4.33 -18.72 11.47
CA GLY A 227 3.85 -19.85 12.25
C GLY A 227 4.81 -20.11 13.40
N VAL A 228 4.32 -19.93 14.62
CA VAL A 228 5.04 -20.21 15.86
C VAL A 228 4.52 -21.53 16.41
N PRO A 229 5.33 -22.62 16.42
CA PRO A 229 4.95 -23.87 17.07
C PRO A 229 4.54 -23.61 18.52
N GLN A 230 3.43 -24.22 18.93
CA GLN A 230 2.91 -24.15 20.29
C GLN A 230 3.18 -25.48 20.97
N VAL A 231 3.74 -25.44 22.17
CA VAL A 231 4.08 -26.65 22.95
C VAL A 231 3.17 -26.78 24.16
N GLU A 232 2.91 -28.01 24.58
CA GLU A 232 2.22 -28.26 25.85
C GLU A 232 3.05 -27.71 27.02
N ALA A 233 2.41 -27.03 27.98
CA ALA A 233 3.11 -26.56 29.15
C ALA A 233 3.61 -27.76 29.97
N PRO A 234 4.87 -27.74 30.47
CA PRO A 234 5.33 -28.78 31.37
C PRO A 234 4.42 -28.80 32.60
N GLU A 235 3.98 -30.01 33.01
CA GLU A 235 3.20 -30.15 34.24
C GLU A 235 4.00 -29.52 35.39
N PRO A 236 3.39 -28.61 36.18
CA PRO A 236 4.09 -28.02 37.31
C PRO A 236 4.52 -29.16 38.23
N GLU A 237 5.83 -29.29 38.46
CA GLU A 237 6.37 -30.29 39.39
C GLU A 237 5.55 -30.21 40.68
N LYS A 238 4.85 -31.30 41.00
CA LYS A 238 4.21 -31.43 42.31
C LYS A 238 5.32 -31.40 43.34
N LYS A 239 5.59 -30.21 43.91
CA LYS A 239 6.42 -30.08 45.10
C LYS A 239 5.88 -31.09 46.11
N LYS A 240 6.66 -32.15 46.37
CA LYS A 240 6.35 -33.12 47.42
C LYS A 240 6.07 -32.32 48.68
N GLY A 241 4.86 -32.46 49.22
CA GLY A 241 4.39 -31.67 50.35
C GLY A 241 5.40 -31.70 51.49
N GLY A 242 6.04 -30.56 51.73
CA GLY A 242 6.75 -30.29 52.97
C GLY A 242 5.69 -30.14 54.05
N GLY A 243 5.64 -31.12 54.95
CA GLY A 243 4.64 -31.22 56.01
C GLY A 243 4.57 -29.96 56.88
N ALA A 244 3.37 -29.71 57.38
CA ALA A 244 3.11 -28.78 58.46
C ALA A 244 3.98 -29.14 59.68
N GLY A 245 4.93 -28.27 60.03
CA GLY A 245 5.72 -28.43 61.26
C GLY A 245 6.93 -27.50 61.30
N GLY A 246 6.80 -26.35 61.98
CA GLY A 246 7.96 -25.48 62.25
C GLY A 246 7.61 -24.03 62.54
N LEU A 247 6.76 -23.78 63.54
CA LEU A 247 6.78 -22.51 64.29
C LEU A 247 8.12 -22.43 65.08
N PHE A 248 8.72 -21.24 65.10
CA PHE A 248 9.85 -20.76 65.93
C PHE A 248 11.31 -21.10 65.53
N GLY A 249 12.12 -20.05 65.40
CA GLY A 249 13.58 -20.11 65.41
C GLY A 249 14.21 -18.86 64.77
N GLY A 250 14.42 -17.80 65.55
CA GLY A 250 15.03 -16.56 65.06
C GLY A 250 16.56 -16.57 64.98
N ALA A 251 17.07 -15.41 64.54
CA ALA A 251 18.45 -14.89 64.61
C ALA A 251 19.38 -15.15 63.41
N VAL A 252 19.61 -14.04 62.68
CA VAL A 252 20.90 -13.51 62.16
C VAL A 252 22.04 -14.51 61.96
N SER A 253 22.37 -14.77 60.69
CA SER A 253 23.76 -14.83 60.24
C SER A 253 23.84 -14.30 58.80
N GLY A 254 24.78 -13.37 58.57
CA GLY A 254 25.15 -12.92 57.25
C GLY A 254 25.86 -14.06 56.53
N GLY A 255 25.20 -14.62 55.53
CA GLY A 255 25.75 -15.56 54.56
C GLY A 255 25.18 -15.18 53.21
N GLY A 256 26.04 -15.00 52.22
CA GLY A 256 25.66 -14.55 50.88
C GLY A 256 24.49 -15.35 50.33
N GLN A 257 23.57 -14.64 49.67
CA GLN A 257 22.49 -15.23 48.91
C GLN A 257 23.13 -16.14 47.86
N GLN A 258 23.13 -17.45 48.13
CA GLN A 258 23.57 -18.44 47.16
C GLN A 258 22.58 -18.32 45.99
N PRO A 259 23.05 -18.04 44.76
CA PRO A 259 22.15 -17.96 43.63
C PRO A 259 21.35 -19.27 43.58
N GLU A 260 20.03 -19.16 43.50
CA GLU A 260 19.18 -20.32 43.24
C GLU A 260 19.79 -21.07 42.04
N PRO A 261 19.98 -22.39 42.13
CA PRO A 261 20.47 -23.15 40.99
C PRO A 261 19.54 -22.83 39.82
N ALA A 262 20.13 -22.36 38.71
CA ALA A 262 19.39 -22.12 37.49
C ALA A 262 18.60 -23.40 37.20
N ALA A 263 17.27 -23.28 37.10
CA ALA A 263 16.41 -24.41 36.79
C ALA A 263 17.00 -25.11 35.56
N GLU A 264 17.21 -26.42 35.66
CA GLU A 264 17.68 -27.20 34.53
C GLU A 264 16.75 -26.93 33.34
N PRO A 265 17.28 -26.76 32.11
CA PRO A 265 16.44 -26.56 30.94
C PRO A 265 15.46 -27.74 30.84
N GLN A 266 14.19 -27.48 31.13
CA GLN A 266 13.15 -28.49 30.99
C GLN A 266 13.07 -28.85 29.50
N GLU A 267 13.01 -30.15 29.20
CA GLU A 267 12.82 -30.58 27.82
C GLU A 267 11.55 -29.92 27.26
N PRO A 268 11.61 -29.33 26.06
CA PRO A 268 10.44 -28.68 25.47
C PRO A 268 9.33 -29.71 25.32
N GLY A 269 8.12 -29.34 25.76
CA GLY A 269 6.93 -30.18 25.63
C GLY A 269 6.62 -30.52 24.17
N GLU A 270 5.74 -31.49 23.95
CA GLU A 270 5.30 -31.87 22.61
C GLU A 270 4.58 -30.69 21.92
N THR A 271 4.82 -30.52 20.63
CA THR A 271 4.10 -29.52 19.82
C THR A 271 2.64 -29.96 19.68
N VAL A 272 1.72 -29.08 20.02
CA VAL A 272 0.26 -29.31 19.98
C VAL A 272 -0.43 -28.56 18.83
N GLY A 273 0.32 -27.71 18.13
CA GLY A 273 -0.18 -26.93 17.01
C GLY A 273 0.73 -25.77 16.62
N VAL A 274 0.22 -24.88 15.77
CA VAL A 274 0.94 -23.72 15.24
C VAL A 274 0.07 -22.46 15.36
N MET A 275 0.63 -21.41 15.95
CA MET A 275 0.03 -20.07 15.95
C MET A 275 0.54 -19.29 14.75
N TYR A 276 -0.30 -19.02 13.76
CA TYR A 276 0.01 -18.15 12.64
C TYR A 276 -0.24 -16.68 13.02
N GLN A 277 0.83 -15.92 13.16
CA GLN A 277 0.84 -14.48 13.31
C GLN A 277 1.07 -13.81 11.95
N ARG A 278 0.43 -12.66 11.73
CA ARG A 278 0.39 -12.03 10.41
C ARG A 278 0.48 -10.53 10.54
N ALA A 279 1.18 -9.91 9.59
CA ALA A 279 1.27 -8.47 9.51
C ALA A 279 1.28 -7.98 8.06
N LEU A 280 0.59 -6.86 7.81
CA LEU A 280 0.80 -6.03 6.63
C LEU A 280 1.88 -5.00 6.94
N GLN A 281 2.83 -4.85 6.03
CA GLN A 281 3.91 -3.87 6.12
C GLN A 281 3.71 -2.80 5.05
N ARG A 282 3.85 -1.53 5.41
CA ARG A 282 3.79 -0.37 4.52
C ARG A 282 4.89 0.62 4.88
N ALA A 283 5.88 0.79 4.00
CA ALA A 283 6.91 1.82 4.16
C ALA A 283 7.56 1.88 5.57
N GLY A 284 7.72 0.72 6.23
CA GLY A 284 8.26 0.58 7.58
C GLY A 284 7.22 0.58 8.72
N GLU A 285 5.95 0.85 8.42
CA GLU A 285 4.82 0.69 9.34
C GLU A 285 4.31 -0.76 9.33
N THR A 286 4.11 -1.34 10.51
CA THR A 286 3.55 -2.67 10.72
C THR A 286 2.09 -2.58 11.16
N ILE A 287 1.22 -3.30 10.47
CA ILE A 287 -0.20 -3.44 10.80
C ILE A 287 -0.43 -4.91 11.14
N ASP A 288 -0.55 -5.20 12.44
CA ASP A 288 -0.82 -6.55 12.93
C ASP A 288 -2.23 -7.00 12.54
N LEU A 289 -2.34 -8.24 12.08
CA LEU A 289 -3.60 -8.87 11.71
C LEU A 289 -3.96 -9.95 12.74
N ALA A 290 -5.22 -10.37 12.73
CA ALA A 290 -5.71 -11.41 13.60
C ALA A 290 -4.90 -12.72 13.44
N PRO A 291 -4.40 -13.30 14.54
CA PRO A 291 -3.68 -14.56 14.50
C PRO A 291 -4.65 -15.75 14.40
N THR A 292 -4.16 -16.88 13.91
CA THR A 292 -4.91 -18.14 13.89
C THR A 292 -4.12 -19.22 14.63
N LEU A 293 -4.74 -19.84 15.62
CA LEU A 293 -4.23 -21.08 16.21
C LEU A 293 -4.77 -22.27 15.42
N VAL A 294 -3.86 -23.08 14.88
CA VAL A 294 -4.15 -24.38 14.27
C VAL A 294 -3.68 -25.45 15.24
N LEU A 295 -4.56 -26.37 15.64
CA LEU A 295 -4.27 -27.45 16.58
C LEU A 295 -4.20 -28.79 15.85
N ASP A 296 -3.22 -29.62 16.20
CA ASP A 296 -2.99 -30.92 15.55
C ASP A 296 -4.16 -31.90 15.81
N GLU A 297 -4.78 -31.82 17.00
CA GLU A 297 -5.93 -32.64 17.38
C GLU A 297 -7.27 -32.11 16.86
N GLU A 298 -7.32 -30.86 16.37
CA GLU A 298 -8.56 -30.24 15.85
C GLU A 298 -8.45 -30.00 14.35
N ALA A 299 -8.67 -31.04 13.55
CA ALA A 299 -8.58 -30.98 12.08
C ALA A 299 -9.42 -29.84 11.45
N GLY A 300 -10.53 -29.44 12.08
CA GLY A 300 -11.35 -28.31 11.62
C GLY A 300 -10.67 -26.94 11.75
N SER A 301 -9.66 -26.80 12.62
CA SER A 301 -8.88 -25.58 12.79
C SER A 301 -7.85 -25.35 11.68
N ALA A 302 -7.54 -26.39 10.90
CA ALA A 302 -6.57 -26.30 9.81
C ALA A 302 -6.98 -25.25 8.77
N ILE A 303 -6.00 -24.50 8.27
CA ILE A 303 -6.22 -23.50 7.22
C ILE A 303 -6.53 -24.22 5.92
N ARG A 304 -7.69 -23.93 5.34
CA ARG A 304 -8.08 -24.40 4.00
C ARG A 304 -7.58 -23.45 2.92
N ARG A 305 -7.76 -22.14 3.15
CA ARG A 305 -7.45 -21.09 2.19
C ARG A 305 -7.05 -19.81 2.91
N GLU A 306 -6.04 -19.13 2.39
CA GLU A 306 -5.73 -17.74 2.73
C GLU A 306 -5.62 -16.95 1.44
N TRP A 307 -6.34 -15.82 1.35
CA TRP A 307 -6.32 -14.98 0.16
C TRP A 307 -6.28 -13.50 0.52
N LEU A 308 -5.65 -12.75 -0.38
CA LEU A 308 -5.68 -11.30 -0.36
C LEU A 308 -6.76 -10.82 -1.32
N GLU A 309 -7.71 -10.06 -0.79
CA GLU A 309 -8.65 -9.26 -1.57
C GLU A 309 -8.07 -7.85 -1.78
N ILE A 310 -8.08 -7.41 -3.04
CA ILE A 310 -7.60 -6.08 -3.45
C ILE A 310 -8.79 -5.35 -4.05
N ALA A 311 -9.37 -4.43 -3.30
CA ALA A 311 -10.46 -3.58 -3.74
C ALA A 311 -9.90 -2.25 -4.29
N ILE A 312 -10.29 -1.89 -5.51
CA ILE A 312 -9.88 -0.68 -6.22
C ILE A 312 -11.12 0.19 -6.43
N GLU A 313 -11.14 1.33 -5.75
CA GLU A 313 -12.23 2.30 -5.80
C GLU A 313 -11.76 3.55 -6.55
N ALA A 314 -12.42 3.86 -7.66
CA ALA A 314 -12.15 5.07 -8.44
C ALA A 314 -13.43 5.93 -8.52
N PRO A 315 -13.32 7.27 -8.43
CA PRO A 315 -14.49 8.14 -8.45
C PRO A 315 -15.37 7.93 -9.69
N GLY A 316 -16.67 7.71 -9.47
CA GLY A 316 -17.63 7.49 -10.55
C GLY A 316 -17.46 6.17 -11.31
N ARG A 317 -16.71 5.20 -10.77
CA ARG A 317 -16.53 3.85 -11.33
C ARG A 317 -17.04 2.80 -10.37
N GLU A 318 -17.43 1.66 -10.93
CA GLU A 318 -17.76 0.48 -10.12
C GLU A 318 -16.55 -0.03 -9.36
N LEU A 319 -16.78 -0.52 -8.14
CA LEU A 319 -15.76 -1.15 -7.32
C LEU A 319 -15.18 -2.36 -8.06
N ARG A 320 -13.86 -2.39 -8.24
CA ARG A 320 -13.18 -3.54 -8.81
C ARG A 320 -12.51 -4.35 -7.72
N ILE A 321 -12.80 -5.64 -7.68
CA ILE A 321 -12.19 -6.58 -6.73
C ILE A 321 -11.26 -7.52 -7.49
N VAL A 322 -10.03 -7.67 -6.99
CA VAL A 322 -9.05 -8.66 -7.47
C VAL A 322 -8.67 -9.54 -6.29
N VAL A 323 -8.80 -10.86 -6.47
CA VAL A 323 -8.43 -11.85 -5.46
C VAL A 323 -7.13 -12.54 -5.84
N ARG A 324 -6.26 -12.75 -4.85
CA ARG A 324 -5.03 -13.52 -4.96
C ARG A 324 -4.95 -14.54 -3.84
N ASP A 325 -4.98 -15.81 -4.20
CA ASP A 325 -4.73 -16.88 -3.26
C ASP A 325 -3.26 -16.86 -2.84
N LEU A 326 -3.04 -16.79 -1.53
CA LEU A 326 -1.71 -16.89 -0.92
C LEU A 326 -1.43 -18.35 -0.57
N TYR A 327 -2.46 -19.09 -0.16
CA TYR A 327 -2.42 -20.52 0.13
C TYR A 327 -3.79 -21.15 -0.13
N VAL A 328 -3.78 -22.36 -0.70
CA VAL A 328 -4.96 -23.25 -0.83
C VAL A 328 -4.48 -24.67 -0.58
N VAL A 329 -5.14 -25.40 0.32
CA VAL A 329 -4.75 -26.77 0.72
C VAL A 329 -4.67 -27.75 -0.46
N ASP A 330 -5.56 -27.60 -1.43
CA ASP A 330 -5.66 -28.46 -2.61
C ASP A 330 -4.89 -27.90 -3.82
N ALA A 331 -4.02 -26.89 -3.63
CA ALA A 331 -3.23 -26.36 -4.74
C ALA A 331 -2.22 -27.41 -5.23
N PRO A 332 -1.93 -27.51 -6.55
CA PRO A 332 -0.98 -28.48 -7.09
C PRO A 332 0.43 -28.41 -6.49
N ALA A 333 0.83 -27.26 -5.94
CA ALA A 333 2.14 -27.04 -5.32
C ALA A 333 2.15 -27.30 -3.79
N VAL A 334 0.99 -27.62 -3.19
CA VAL A 334 0.78 -27.72 -1.74
C VAL A 334 0.37 -29.14 -1.32
N ASP A 335 -0.30 -29.92 -2.19
CA ASP A 335 -0.65 -31.34 -2.02
C ASP A 335 -1.08 -31.73 -0.59
N GLY A 336 -2.08 -31.03 -0.03
CA GLY A 336 -2.64 -31.32 1.29
C GLY A 336 -1.74 -30.97 2.48
N ALA A 337 -0.54 -30.43 2.25
CA ALA A 337 0.37 -30.01 3.29
C ALA A 337 -0.10 -28.70 3.94
N ALA A 338 0.12 -28.57 5.26
CA ALA A 338 -0.11 -27.33 5.98
C ALA A 338 0.69 -26.16 5.37
N PRO A 339 0.23 -24.91 5.51
CA PRO A 339 0.96 -23.77 5.01
C PRO A 339 2.34 -23.68 5.68
N ALA A 340 3.36 -23.39 4.88
CA ALA A 340 4.72 -23.19 5.39
C ALA A 340 4.71 -22.17 6.55
N PRO A 341 5.47 -22.43 7.64
CA PRO A 341 5.44 -21.60 8.84
C PRO A 341 5.95 -20.19 8.55
N TYR A 342 6.92 -20.02 7.65
CA TYR A 342 7.37 -18.70 7.24
C TYR A 342 6.98 -18.41 5.79
N ARG A 343 6.16 -17.38 5.58
CA ARG A 343 5.77 -16.91 4.25
C ARG A 343 5.85 -15.39 4.20
N ARG A 344 6.39 -14.87 3.10
CA ARG A 344 6.41 -13.43 2.82
C ARG A 344 6.01 -13.18 1.38
N TYR A 345 5.05 -12.28 1.20
CA TYR A 345 4.58 -11.84 -0.12
C TYR A 345 4.90 -10.37 -0.28
N SER A 346 5.66 -10.02 -1.31
CA SER A 346 5.92 -8.63 -1.68
C SER A 346 4.88 -8.16 -2.69
N LEU A 347 4.31 -6.99 -2.46
CA LEU A 347 3.30 -6.37 -3.32
C LEU A 347 3.90 -5.11 -3.94
N THR A 348 3.74 -4.98 -5.25
CA THR A 348 4.11 -3.77 -5.98
C THR A 348 2.87 -3.20 -6.64
N LEU A 349 2.49 -2.00 -6.22
CA LEU A 349 1.37 -1.25 -6.82
C LEU A 349 1.95 -0.16 -7.73
N ALA A 350 1.67 -0.26 -9.04
CA ALA A 350 2.02 0.75 -10.02
C ALA A 350 0.76 1.54 -10.42
N PRO A 351 0.65 2.85 -10.09
CA PRO A 351 -0.52 3.68 -10.40
C PRO A 351 -0.55 4.08 -11.90
N GLY A 352 -0.78 3.10 -12.78
CA GLY A 352 -0.82 3.26 -14.23
C GLY A 352 0.43 2.77 -14.95
N PRO A 353 0.51 2.92 -16.28
CA PRO A 353 1.67 2.53 -17.07
C PRO A 353 2.90 3.33 -16.60
N ILE A 354 3.89 2.62 -16.11
CA ILE A 354 5.21 3.11 -15.73
C ILE A 354 6.21 2.21 -16.47
N ASP A 355 7.39 2.73 -16.79
CA ASP A 355 8.45 1.91 -17.36
C ASP A 355 8.73 0.70 -16.46
N VAL A 356 8.45 -0.50 -17.00
CA VAL A 356 8.58 -1.78 -16.28
C VAL A 356 10.04 -2.02 -15.88
N ALA A 357 11.01 -1.49 -16.62
CA ALA A 357 12.43 -1.57 -16.25
C ALA A 357 12.69 -0.78 -14.96
N ALA A 358 12.17 0.44 -14.84
CA ALA A 358 12.32 1.27 -13.64
C ALA A 358 11.69 0.62 -12.40
N VAL A 359 10.51 0.01 -12.56
CA VAL A 359 9.84 -0.73 -11.46
C VAL A 359 10.63 -1.99 -11.08
N ARG A 360 11.16 -2.72 -12.07
CA ARG A 360 11.94 -3.94 -11.83
C ARG A 360 13.27 -3.64 -11.14
N ASP A 361 13.99 -2.60 -11.56
CA ASP A 361 15.24 -2.18 -10.95
C ASP A 361 15.03 -1.77 -9.49
N TYR A 362 13.93 -1.07 -9.20
CA TYR A 362 13.56 -0.74 -7.83
C TYR A 362 13.24 -2.00 -7.00
N ALA A 363 12.41 -2.91 -7.52
CA ALA A 363 12.09 -4.16 -6.86
C ALA A 363 13.34 -5.02 -6.60
N ALA A 364 14.28 -5.05 -7.54
CA ALA A 364 15.56 -5.76 -7.40
C ALA A 364 16.44 -5.17 -6.29
N ARG A 365 16.49 -3.83 -6.15
CA ARG A 365 17.19 -3.17 -5.04
C ARG A 365 16.54 -3.46 -3.68
N LEU A 366 15.21 -3.50 -3.63
CA LEU A 366 14.50 -3.89 -2.41
C LEU A 366 14.78 -5.35 -2.04
N ALA A 367 14.81 -6.25 -3.03
CA ALA A 367 15.14 -7.65 -2.82
C ALA A 367 16.60 -7.85 -2.40
N GLY A 368 17.54 -7.09 -2.97
CA GLY A 368 18.97 -7.15 -2.64
C GLY A 368 19.36 -6.47 -1.33
N GLY A 369 18.46 -5.70 -0.70
CA GLY A 369 18.65 -5.14 0.65
C GLY A 369 18.25 -6.09 1.78
N ILE A 370 17.82 -7.31 1.45
CA ILE A 370 17.50 -8.37 2.39
C ILE A 370 18.68 -9.33 2.37
N ASP A 371 19.72 -9.00 3.14
CA ASP A 371 20.77 -9.94 3.49
C ASP A 371 20.17 -10.93 4.51
N LEU A 372 20.24 -12.23 4.20
CA LEU A 372 19.81 -13.31 5.10
C LEU A 372 21.02 -14.04 5.72
N ASP A 373 22.18 -13.37 5.74
CA ASP A 373 23.35 -13.81 6.49
C ASP A 373 23.33 -13.33 7.95
#